data_AF-A0A3M1D6J7-F1
#
_entry.id   AF-A0A3M1D6J7-F1
#
_cell.length_a   1.000
_cell.length_b   1.000
_cell.length_c   1.000
_cell.angle_alpha   90.00
_cell.angle_beta   90.00
_cell.angle_gamma   90.00
#
_symmetry.space_group_name_H-M   'P 1'
#
loop_
_entity.id
_entity.type
_entity.pdbx_description
1 polymer ?
#
loop_
_entity_poly.entity_id
_entity_poly.type
_entity_poly.pdbx_seq_one_letter_code
_entity_poly.pdbx_strand_id
1 'polypeptide(L)'
;PLLVLVWVCSIIGVARLLARTEARKRVLKWLNVPLWTMAIILGLLFAGRMYLHEKVHYGIVLEREVRLLEGPDRNAGVLVELHEGLKVRLLAEAGGFVRVKLANGVEGYLPHGSVGQI
;
A
#
# COMPACT_ATOMS: atom_id res chain seq x y z
N PRO A 1 9.63 -14.11 3.49
CA PRO A 1 10.49 -15.32 3.49
C PRO A 1 12.00 -15.02 3.56
N LEU A 2 12.57 -14.20 2.67
CA LEU A 2 14.02 -13.89 2.65
C LEU A 2 14.49 -13.11 3.89
N LEU A 3 13.66 -12.21 4.43
CA LEU A 3 13.96 -11.46 5.66
C LEU A 3 14.14 -12.36 6.90
N VAL A 4 13.34 -13.42 7.01
CA VAL A 4 13.43 -14.37 8.13
C VAL A 4 14.73 -15.17 8.06
N LEU A 5 15.18 -15.54 6.86
CA LEU A 5 16.46 -16.22 6.66
C LEU A 5 17.65 -15.34 7.05
N VAL A 6 17.61 -14.05 6.71
CA VAL A 6 18.65 -13.08 7.12
C VAL A 6 18.69 -12.94 8.65
N TRP A 7 17.53 -12.90 9.30
CA TRP A 7 17.41 -12.85 10.75
C TRP A 7 18.00 -14.09 11.44
N VAL A 8 17.66 -15.29 10.95
CA VAL A 8 18.14 -16.56 11.52
C VAL A 8 19.65 -16.72 11.32
N CYS A 9 20.19 -16.40 10.13
CA CYS A 9 21.64 -16.44 9.89
C CYS A 9 22.42 -15.46 10.77
N SER A 10 21.86 -14.27 11.04
CA SER A 10 22.50 -13.28 11.90
C SER A 10 22.52 -13.72 13.37
N ILE A 11 21.43 -14.30 13.88
CA ILE A 11 21.35 -14.85 15.25
C ILE A 11 22.32 -16.02 15.43
N ILE A 12 22.39 -16.94 14.46
CA ILE A 12 23.30 -18.10 14.52
C ILE A 12 24.76 -17.64 14.44
N GLY A 13 25.06 -16.63 13.62
CA GLY A 13 26.38 -16.00 13.57
C GLY A 13 26.78 -15.43 14.93
N VAL A 14 25.91 -14.63 15.55
CA VAL A 14 26.13 -14.02 16.87
C VAL A 14 26.29 -15.07 17.97
N ALA A 15 25.47 -16.13 17.98
CA ALA A 15 25.55 -17.20 18.97
C ALA A 15 26.85 -18.00 18.87
N ARG A 16 27.32 -18.33 17.65
CA ARG A 16 28.62 -18.98 17.45
C ARG A 16 29.82 -18.09 17.81
N LEU A 17 29.63 -16.77 17.78
CA LEU A 17 30.68 -15.78 18.05
C LEU A 17 30.80 -15.37 19.51
N LEU A 18 29.74 -15.52 20.31
CA LEU A 18 29.78 -15.41 21.78
C LEU A 18 30.67 -16.47 22.43
N ALA A 19 30.97 -17.58 21.73
CA ALA A 19 31.71 -18.71 22.27
C ALA A 19 33.25 -18.56 22.27
N ARG A 20 33.87 -17.67 21.48
CA ARG A 20 35.35 -17.53 21.44
C ARG A 20 35.80 -16.10 21.08
N THR A 21 36.48 -15.47 22.04
CA THR A 21 37.40 -14.28 22.01
C THR A 21 36.86 -12.83 21.87
N GLU A 22 37.32 -11.97 22.80
CA GLU A 22 36.96 -10.55 22.98
C GLU A 22 37.28 -9.61 21.80
N ALA A 23 38.39 -9.85 21.08
CA ALA A 23 38.76 -9.05 19.90
C ALA A 23 37.75 -9.20 18.76
N ARG A 24 37.14 -10.39 18.63
CA ARG A 24 36.12 -10.68 17.63
C ARG A 24 34.77 -10.03 17.97
N LYS A 25 34.49 -9.77 19.25
CA LYS A 25 33.28 -9.07 19.72
C LYS A 25 33.24 -7.60 19.28
N ARG A 26 34.39 -6.90 19.25
CA ARG A 26 34.45 -5.46 18.88
C ARG A 26 34.27 -5.25 17.38
N VAL A 27 34.96 -6.05 16.57
CA VAL A 27 34.85 -6.00 15.09
C VAL A 27 33.45 -6.41 14.64
N LEU A 28 32.87 -7.45 15.25
CA LEU A 28 31.53 -7.90 14.88
C LEU A 28 30.43 -6.93 15.34
N LYS A 29 30.56 -6.27 16.51
CA LYS A 29 29.64 -5.19 16.91
C LYS A 29 29.64 -4.05 15.88
N TRP A 30 30.83 -3.64 15.43
CA TRP A 30 30.96 -2.60 14.39
C TRP A 30 30.42 -3.02 13.03
N LEU A 31 30.42 -4.32 12.70
CA LEU A 31 29.82 -4.84 11.47
C LEU A 31 28.30 -5.07 11.57
N ASN A 32 27.79 -5.44 12.75
CA ASN A 32 26.35 -5.71 12.94
C ASN A 32 25.53 -4.44 13.18
N VAL A 33 26.07 -3.43 13.86
CA VAL A 33 25.35 -2.16 14.08
C VAL A 33 24.85 -1.52 12.78
N PRO A 34 25.64 -1.39 11.69
CA PRO A 34 25.13 -0.83 10.43
C PRO A 34 24.08 -1.73 9.77
N LEU A 35 24.13 -3.05 9.99
CA LEU A 35 23.14 -3.97 9.46
C LEU A 35 21.78 -3.80 10.16
N TRP A 36 21.80 -3.61 11.49
CA TRP A 36 20.59 -3.32 12.28
C TRP A 36 20.01 -1.94 11.95
N THR A 37 20.85 -0.90 11.81
CA THR A 37 20.35 0.43 11.43
C THR A 37 19.75 0.43 10.04
N MET A 38 20.37 -0.26 9.08
CA MET A 38 19.83 -0.42 7.72
C MET A 38 18.49 -1.16 7.72
N ALA A 39 18.36 -2.24 8.51
CA ALA A 39 17.11 -2.98 8.63
C ALA A 39 15.98 -2.14 9.24
N ILE A 40 16.29 -1.30 10.24
CA ILE A 40 15.32 -0.38 10.85
C ILE A 40 14.87 0.68 9.84
N ILE A 41 15.79 1.26 9.08
CA ILE A 41 15.47 2.25 8.02
C ILE A 41 14.57 1.62 6.95
N LEU A 42 14.91 0.41 6.48
CA LEU A 42 14.08 -0.31 5.51
C LEU A 42 12.69 -0.63 6.08
N GLY A 43 12.61 -1.05 7.34
CA GLY A 43 11.36 -1.32 8.03
C GLY A 43 10.48 -0.08 8.14
N LEU A 44 11.06 1.06 8.47
CA LEU A 44 10.34 2.33 8.58
C LEU A 44 9.84 2.82 7.21
N LEU A 45 10.67 2.71 6.17
CA LEU A 45 10.27 3.01 4.79
C LEU A 45 9.13 2.09 4.31
N PHE A 46 9.22 0.79 4.63
CA PHE A 46 8.20 -0.18 4.26
C PHE A 46 6.89 0.05 5.02
N ALA A 47 6.95 0.35 6.32
CA ALA A 47 5.79 0.71 7.13
C ALA A 47 5.13 1.99 6.64
N GLY A 48 5.92 3.01 6.29
CA GLY A 48 5.43 4.22 5.65
C GLY A 48 4.73 3.91 4.33
N ARG A 49 5.31 3.05 3.50
CA ARG A 49 4.70 2.65 2.22
C ARG A 49 3.39 1.86 2.41
N MET A 50 3.32 0.99 3.42
CA MET A 50 2.10 0.25 3.79
C MET A 50 1.01 1.20 4.28
N TYR A 51 1.36 2.15 5.15
CA TYR A 51 0.40 3.14 5.67
C TYR A 51 -0.23 4.00 4.56
N LEU A 52 0.52 4.31 3.51
CA LEU A 52 -0.02 4.99 2.33
C LEU A 52 -0.85 4.08 1.39
N HIS A 53 -0.75 2.75 1.50
CA HIS A 53 -1.34 1.82 0.53
C HIS A 53 -2.65 1.17 1.00
N GLU A 54 -3.17 1.52 2.17
CA GLU A 54 -4.16 0.67 2.84
C GLU A 54 -5.42 1.42 3.26
N LYS A 55 -6.27 1.71 2.26
CA LYS A 55 -7.76 1.71 2.34
C LYS A 55 -8.35 1.48 0.95
N VAL A 56 -8.00 0.36 0.31
CA VAL A 56 -8.57 0.02 -1.00
C VAL A 56 -9.90 -0.69 -0.76
N HIS A 57 -10.97 0.09 -0.72
CA HIS A 57 -12.32 -0.46 -0.75
C HIS A 57 -12.67 -0.75 -2.22
N TYR A 58 -13.35 -1.86 -2.48
CA TYR A 58 -13.84 -2.18 -3.82
C TYR A 58 -15.33 -1.87 -3.88
N GLY A 59 -15.78 -1.37 -5.03
CA GLY A 59 -17.18 -1.12 -5.30
C GLY A 59 -17.58 -1.71 -6.65
N ILE A 60 -18.87 -1.92 -6.83
CA ILE A 60 -19.47 -2.35 -8.10
C ILE A 60 -20.44 -1.26 -8.54
N VAL A 61 -20.38 -0.91 -9.81
CA VAL A 61 -21.36 -0.01 -10.43
C VAL A 61 -22.70 -0.75 -10.51
N LEU A 62 -23.70 -0.23 -9.79
CA LEU A 62 -25.04 -0.82 -9.72
C LEU A 62 -25.97 -0.29 -10.83
N GLU A 63 -25.62 0.87 -11.39
CA GLU A 63 -26.45 1.59 -12.34
C GLU A 63 -26.12 1.18 -13.78
N ARG A 64 -27.15 1.06 -14.63
CA ARG A 64 -27.02 0.52 -15.99
C ARG A 64 -26.02 1.30 -16.84
N GLU A 65 -26.06 2.63 -16.72
CA GLU A 65 -25.13 3.56 -17.33
C GLU A 65 -24.85 4.70 -16.34
N VAL A 66 -23.58 4.89 -15.97
CA VAL A 66 -23.15 6.01 -15.11
C VAL A 66 -21.96 6.73 -15.73
N ARG A 67 -21.99 8.06 -15.66
CA ARG A 67 -20.91 8.90 -16.19
C ARG A 67 -19.85 9.12 -15.12
N LEU A 68 -18.61 8.77 -15.45
CA LEU A 68 -17.44 9.10 -14.65
C LEU A 68 -17.07 10.57 -14.88
N LEU A 69 -17.04 11.34 -13.81
CA LEU A 69 -16.78 12.78 -13.83
C LEU A 69 -15.32 13.11 -13.46
N GLU A 70 -14.79 14.21 -14.00
CA GLU A 70 -13.42 14.69 -13.71
C GLU A 70 -13.29 15.32 -12.32
N GLY A 71 -14.40 15.82 -11.77
CA GLY A 71 -14.44 16.48 -10.47
C GLY A 71 -15.69 16.11 -9.66
N PRO A 72 -15.71 16.43 -8.36
CA PRO A 72 -16.86 16.23 -7.48
C PRO A 72 -17.93 17.30 -7.71
N ASP A 73 -18.29 17.57 -8.96
CA ASP A 73 -19.30 18.54 -9.36
C ASP A 73 -20.21 17.92 -10.43
N ARG A 74 -21.50 18.26 -10.40
CA ARG A 74 -22.47 17.83 -11.41
C ARG A 74 -22.21 18.44 -12.79
N ASN A 75 -21.53 19.58 -12.86
CA ASN A 75 -21.12 20.24 -14.10
C ASN A 75 -19.69 19.87 -14.55
N ALA A 76 -19.02 18.95 -13.85
CA ALA A 76 -17.69 18.49 -14.27
C ALA A 76 -17.74 17.76 -15.62
N GLY A 77 -16.63 17.80 -16.36
CA GLY A 77 -16.47 17.05 -17.60
C GLY A 77 -16.64 15.55 -17.39
N VAL A 78 -17.22 14.88 -18.38
CA VAL A 78 -17.39 13.42 -18.38
C VAL A 78 -16.15 12.80 -19.02
N LEU A 79 -15.42 11.95 -18.29
CA LEU A 79 -14.30 11.21 -18.88
C LEU A 79 -14.79 10.04 -19.71
N VAL A 80 -15.65 9.22 -19.11
CA VAL A 80 -16.03 7.89 -19.63
C VAL A 80 -17.42 7.53 -19.10
N GLU A 81 -18.20 6.84 -19.93
CA GLU A 81 -19.42 6.15 -19.51
C GLU A 81 -19.12 4.72 -19.07
N LEU A 82 -19.54 4.39 -17.86
CA LEU A 82 -19.40 3.08 -17.26
C LEU A 82 -20.75 2.37 -17.28
N HIS A 83 -20.69 1.04 -17.40
CA HIS A 83 -21.87 0.18 -17.41
C HIS A 83 -21.95 -0.60 -16.10
N GLU A 84 -23.14 -1.12 -15.81
CA GLU A 84 -23.40 -1.98 -14.65
C GLU A 84 -22.44 -3.17 -14.54
N GLY A 85 -22.19 -3.61 -13.31
CA GLY A 85 -21.33 -4.76 -13.02
C GLY A 85 -19.83 -4.46 -13.09
N LEU A 86 -19.43 -3.25 -13.43
CA LEU A 86 -18.02 -2.87 -13.47
C LEU A 86 -17.44 -2.75 -12.05
N LYS A 87 -16.36 -3.49 -11.80
CA LYS A 87 -15.61 -3.40 -10.54
C LYS A 87 -14.68 -2.18 -10.55
N VAL A 88 -14.82 -1.35 -9.55
CA VAL A 88 -14.02 -0.14 -9.36
C VAL A 88 -13.36 -0.13 -7.98
N ARG A 89 -12.24 0.57 -7.85
CA ARG A 89 -11.59 0.79 -6.55
C ARG A 89 -12.08 2.12 -5.99
N LEU A 90 -12.70 2.10 -4.83
CA LEU A 90 -13.11 3.27 -4.08
C LEU A 90 -11.87 3.87 -3.41
N LEU A 91 -11.60 5.15 -3.65
CA LEU A 91 -10.45 5.86 -3.10
C LEU A 91 -10.85 6.74 -1.90
N ALA A 92 -11.86 7.60 -2.09
CA ALA A 92 -12.31 8.54 -1.07
C ALA A 92 -13.72 9.06 -1.40
N GLU A 93 -14.44 9.54 -0.40
CA GLU A 93 -15.74 10.19 -0.56
C GLU A 93 -15.60 11.70 -0.36
N ALA A 94 -16.22 12.49 -1.24
CA ALA A 94 -16.19 13.95 -1.19
C ALA A 94 -17.52 14.54 -1.68
N GLY A 95 -18.25 15.22 -0.78
CA GLY A 95 -19.40 16.04 -1.17
C GLY A 95 -20.55 15.30 -1.87
N GLY A 96 -20.78 14.02 -1.54
CA GLY A 96 -21.80 13.19 -2.19
C GLY A 96 -21.33 12.46 -3.46
N PHE A 97 -20.05 12.63 -3.81
CA PHE A 97 -19.36 11.86 -4.84
C PHE A 97 -18.35 10.92 -4.20
N VAL A 98 -18.06 9.84 -4.91
CA VAL A 98 -17.05 8.87 -4.55
C VAL A 98 -15.98 8.88 -5.63
N ARG A 99 -14.76 9.21 -5.22
CA ARG A 99 -13.59 9.10 -6.08
C ARG A 99 -13.28 7.62 -6.28
N VAL A 100 -13.29 7.19 -7.54
CA VAL A 100 -13.03 5.81 -7.92
C VAL A 100 -11.86 5.74 -8.89
N LYS A 101 -11.17 4.61 -8.86
CA LYS A 101 -10.13 4.23 -9.81
C LYS A 101 -10.54 2.97 -10.54
N LEU A 102 -10.58 3.09 -11.87
CA LEU A 102 -10.89 2.00 -12.78
C LEU A 102 -9.71 1.05 -12.93
N ALA A 103 -9.98 -0.16 -13.43
CA ALA A 103 -8.95 -1.17 -13.67
C ALA A 103 -7.91 -0.72 -14.72
N ASN A 104 -8.29 0.15 -15.64
CA ASN A 104 -7.41 0.76 -16.65
C ASN A 104 -6.52 1.88 -16.07
N GLY A 105 -6.67 2.24 -14.78
CA GLY A 105 -5.91 3.28 -14.12
C GLY A 105 -6.53 4.69 -14.19
N VAL A 106 -7.64 4.87 -14.92
CA VAL A 106 -8.38 6.14 -14.97
C VAL A 106 -9.01 6.41 -13.60
N GLU A 107 -8.84 7.63 -13.10
CA GLU A 107 -9.43 8.10 -11.86
C GLU A 107 -10.50 9.13 -12.15
N GLY A 108 -11.62 9.06 -11.44
CA GLY A 108 -12.71 10.03 -11.56
C GLY A 108 -13.67 9.95 -10.39
N TYR A 109 -14.79 10.64 -10.52
CA TYR A 109 -15.81 10.75 -9.49
C TYR A 109 -17.13 10.17 -9.98
N LEU A 110 -17.77 9.37 -9.13
CA LEU A 110 -19.12 8.83 -9.34
C LEU A 110 -20.06 9.34 -8.25
N PRO A 111 -21.36 9.53 -8.53
CA PRO A 111 -22.33 9.80 -7.49
C PRO A 111 -22.37 8.65 -6.48
N HIS A 112 -22.51 8.95 -5.19
CA HIS A 112 -22.54 7.93 -4.13
C HIS A 112 -23.65 6.89 -4.31
N GLY A 113 -24.79 7.27 -4.90
CA GLY A 113 -25.90 6.36 -5.17
C GLY A 113 -25.67 5.35 -6.31
N SER A 114 -24.65 5.56 -7.14
CA SER A 114 -24.40 4.74 -8.34
C SER A 114 -23.48 3.54 -8.09
N VAL A 115 -22.82 3.49 -6.92
CA VAL A 115 -21.81 2.47 -6.59
C VAL A 115 -22.18 1.74 -5.30
N GLY A 116 -22.28 0.41 -5.37
CA GLY A 116 -22.44 -0.45 -4.21
C GLY A 116 -21.08 -0.85 -3.64
N GLN A 117 -20.88 -0.70 -2.33
CA GLN A 117 -19.69 -1.19 -1.63
C GLN A 117 -19.83 -2.70 -1.33
N ILE A 118 -18.74 -3.45 -1.43
CA ILE A 118 -18.64 -4.89 -1.16
C ILE A 118 -17.62 -5.17 -0.07
#